data_AF-A0A4Q2JJQ6-F1
#
_entry.id   AF-A0A4Q2JJQ6-F1
#
_cell.length_a   1.000
_cell.length_b   1.000
_cell.length_c   1.000
_cell.angle_alpha   90.00
_cell.angle_beta   90.00
_cell.angle_gamma   90.00
#
_symmetry.space_group_name_H-M   'P 1'
#
loop_
_entity.id
_entity.type
_entity.pdbx_description
1 polymer ?
#
loop_
_entity_poly.entity_id
_entity_poly.type
_entity_poly.pdbx_seq_one_letter_code
_entity_poly.pdbx_strand_id
1 'polypeptide(L)'
;MSAAIATTGFQASRALPRDFDTSVRAQGVYTQTGVAHAPSAVVRTRLRLTRRGRVVFTMLAALPLVVWVLVLVLGSGAAAADVDSAGATFEYVTVGQGDSLWAIAEAIDPSGDVREVIAEIVRLNGLDDAVVEPGQRLALPLAP
;
A
#
# COMPACT_ATOMS: atom_id res chain seq x y z
N MET A 1 -67.18 -25.26 -26.40
CA MET A 1 -67.27 -26.10 -27.61
C MET A 1 -66.14 -27.12 -27.51
N SER A 2 -66.48 -28.42 -27.42
CA SER A 2 -65.61 -29.62 -27.43
C SER A 2 -64.55 -29.73 -26.32
N ALA A 3 -64.67 -30.56 -25.27
CA ALA A 3 -64.82 -32.02 -25.21
C ALA A 3 -63.66 -32.79 -25.90
N ALA A 4 -62.76 -33.35 -25.09
CA ALA A 4 -61.94 -34.50 -25.44
C ALA A 4 -61.69 -35.33 -24.17
N ILE A 5 -62.54 -36.34 -24.00
CA ILE A 5 -62.38 -37.45 -23.07
C ILE A 5 -61.64 -38.52 -23.87
N ALA A 6 -60.51 -39.01 -23.36
CA ALA A 6 -59.85 -40.21 -23.87
C ALA A 6 -59.48 -41.12 -22.70
N THR A 7 -60.43 -42.02 -22.45
CA THR A 7 -60.33 -43.30 -21.73
C THR A 7 -59.30 -44.22 -22.39
N THR A 8 -58.84 -45.21 -21.61
CA THR A 8 -58.10 -46.45 -21.96
C THR A 8 -56.66 -46.37 -21.47
N GLY A 9 -56.17 -47.16 -20.52
CA GLY A 9 -56.50 -48.53 -20.13
C GLY A 9 -55.18 -49.31 -20.11
N PHE A 10 -55.16 -50.43 -19.39
CA PHE A 10 -54.16 -51.50 -19.49
C PHE A 10 -52.90 -51.39 -18.59
N GLN A 11 -52.35 -52.46 -18.04
CA GLN A 11 -52.88 -53.62 -17.31
C GLN A 11 -51.66 -54.23 -16.58
N ALA A 12 -51.97 -54.94 -15.49
CA ALA A 12 -51.13 -55.79 -14.66
C ALA A 12 -49.85 -56.43 -15.26
N SER A 13 -48.78 -56.46 -14.45
CA SER A 13 -47.69 -57.45 -14.49
C SER A 13 -47.16 -57.59 -13.05
N ARG A 14 -47.83 -58.33 -12.17
CA ARG A 14 -47.66 -59.77 -11.92
C ARG A 14 -46.26 -60.13 -11.36
N ALA A 15 -46.25 -60.31 -10.04
CA ALA A 15 -45.55 -61.32 -9.24
C ALA A 15 -44.08 -61.65 -9.53
N LEU A 16 -43.24 -61.57 -8.49
CA LEU A 16 -42.81 -62.76 -7.73
C LEU A 16 -42.00 -62.34 -6.49
N PRO A 17 -42.32 -62.88 -5.29
CA PRO A 17 -41.43 -62.84 -4.15
C PRO A 17 -40.27 -63.82 -4.39
N ARG A 18 -39.06 -63.44 -4.01
CA ARG A 18 -37.92 -64.36 -3.96
C ARG A 18 -37.37 -64.35 -2.55
N ASP A 19 -38.02 -65.15 -1.73
CA ASP A 19 -37.42 -65.76 -0.55
C ASP A 19 -36.30 -66.66 -1.04
N PHE A 20 -35.05 -66.21 -0.89
CA PHE A 20 -33.90 -67.10 -0.95
C PHE A 20 -33.50 -67.43 0.48
N ASP A 21 -33.96 -68.61 0.85
CA ASP A 21 -33.52 -69.35 2.02
C ASP A 21 -32.02 -69.66 1.93
N THR A 22 -31.43 -69.57 3.11
CA THR A 22 -30.15 -70.08 3.59
C THR A 22 -29.18 -70.78 2.63
N SER A 23 -27.94 -70.25 2.64
CA SER A 23 -26.76 -71.12 2.67
C SER A 23 -25.92 -70.77 3.90
N VAL A 24 -26.04 -71.64 4.90
CA VAL A 24 -25.04 -71.87 5.94
C VAL A 24 -23.68 -72.00 5.26
N ARG A 25 -22.74 -71.10 5.57
CA ARG A 25 -21.32 -71.42 5.40
C ARG A 25 -20.55 -71.05 6.65
N ALA A 26 -19.92 -72.10 7.13
CA ALA A 26 -19.07 -72.20 8.29
C ALA A 26 -17.89 -71.22 8.26
N GLN A 27 -17.49 -70.85 9.48
CA GLN A 27 -16.11 -70.85 9.94
C GLN A 27 -15.11 -69.94 9.24
N GLY A 28 -14.80 -68.86 9.95
CA GLY A 28 -13.64 -68.02 9.74
C GLY A 28 -13.44 -67.13 10.97
N VAL A 29 -13.25 -67.74 12.14
CA VAL A 29 -12.71 -67.01 13.30
C VAL A 29 -11.23 -66.76 12.99
N TYR A 30 -10.95 -65.66 12.31
CA TYR A 30 -9.64 -65.06 12.27
C TYR A 30 -9.71 -63.85 13.19
N THR A 31 -9.17 -64.00 14.40
CA THR A 31 -8.83 -62.88 15.26
C THR A 31 -7.70 -62.10 14.60
N GLN A 32 -8.06 -61.24 13.65
CA GLN A 32 -7.15 -60.21 13.17
C GLN A 32 -7.52 -58.92 13.87
N THR A 33 -6.98 -58.78 15.08
CA THR A 33 -6.85 -57.50 15.79
C THR A 33 -5.83 -56.65 15.02
N GLY A 34 -6.16 -56.31 13.78
CA GLY A 34 -5.57 -55.18 13.10
C GLY A 34 -6.12 -53.95 13.81
N VAL A 35 -5.26 -53.23 14.52
CA VAL A 35 -5.59 -51.91 15.04
C VAL A 35 -5.90 -51.05 13.82
N ALA A 36 -7.18 -50.95 13.48
CA ALA A 36 -7.65 -50.02 12.47
C ALA A 36 -7.21 -48.65 12.96
N HIS A 37 -6.18 -48.09 12.33
CA HIS A 37 -5.85 -46.69 12.50
C HIS A 37 -7.05 -45.92 11.96
N ALA A 38 -7.97 -45.56 12.86
CA ALA A 38 -9.07 -44.67 12.54
C ALA A 38 -8.45 -43.46 11.84
N PRO A 39 -8.90 -43.07 10.63
CA PRO A 39 -8.36 -41.88 10.01
C PRO A 39 -8.59 -40.75 11.01
N SER A 40 -7.49 -40.21 11.52
CA SER A 40 -7.50 -39.08 12.44
C SER A 40 -8.30 -38.00 11.74
N ALA A 41 -9.55 -37.78 12.16
CA ALA A 41 -10.42 -36.80 11.56
C ALA A 41 -9.74 -35.46 11.75
N VAL A 42 -9.11 -34.93 10.69
CA VAL A 42 -8.49 -33.62 10.71
C VAL A 42 -9.61 -32.64 11.02
N VAL A 43 -9.67 -32.20 12.28
CA VAL A 43 -10.59 -31.16 12.74
C VAL A 43 -10.15 -29.90 12.04
N ARG A 44 -10.72 -29.65 10.87
CA ARG A 44 -10.60 -28.36 10.18
C ARG A 44 -11.40 -27.37 11.02
N THR A 45 -10.71 -26.71 11.94
CA THR A 45 -11.24 -25.60 12.72
C THR A 45 -11.66 -24.51 11.73
N ARG A 46 -12.92 -24.53 11.31
CA ARG A 46 -13.48 -23.51 10.45
C ARG A 46 -13.67 -22.27 11.30
N LEU A 47 -12.61 -21.51 11.46
CA LEU A 47 -12.66 -20.18 12.06
C LEU A 47 -13.56 -19.34 11.16
N ARG A 48 -14.85 -19.31 11.50
CA ARG A 48 -15.77 -18.33 10.93
C ARG A 48 -15.32 -17.01 11.52
N LEU A 49 -14.49 -16.29 10.78
CA LEU A 49 -14.15 -14.92 11.10
C LEU A 49 -15.48 -14.17 11.09
N THR A 50 -16.04 -13.97 12.29
CA THR A 50 -17.26 -13.22 12.48
C THR A 50 -17.05 -11.88 11.78
N ARG A 51 -18.08 -11.34 11.15
CA ARG A 51 -18.01 -10.08 10.38
C ARG A 51 -17.21 -8.97 11.11
N ARG A 52 -17.22 -8.99 12.44
CA ARG A 52 -16.44 -8.14 13.35
C ARG A 52 -14.93 -8.45 13.36
N GLY A 53 -14.53 -9.73 13.40
CA GLY A 53 -13.12 -10.13 13.33
C GLY A 53 -12.44 -9.75 12.02
N ARG A 54 -13.15 -9.80 10.90
CA ARG A 54 -12.61 -9.34 9.60
C ARG A 54 -12.36 -7.82 9.58
N VAL A 55 -13.27 -7.02 10.16
CA VAL A 55 -13.10 -5.57 10.29
C VAL A 55 -11.92 -5.23 11.20
N VAL A 56 -11.78 -5.90 12.34
CA VAL A 56 -10.64 -5.68 13.26
C VAL A 56 -9.32 -6.04 12.57
N PHE A 57 -9.27 -7.16 11.84
CA PHE A 57 -8.06 -7.57 11.13
C PHE A 57 -7.68 -6.60 10.01
N THR A 58 -8.65 -6.11 9.25
CA THR A 58 -8.39 -5.06 8.23
C THR A 58 -8.00 -3.74 8.85
N MET A 59 -8.59 -3.35 9.99
CA MET A 59 -8.23 -2.12 10.69
C MET A 59 -6.80 -2.20 11.22
N LEU A 60 -6.41 -3.34 11.82
CA LEU A 60 -5.07 -3.58 12.33
C LEU A 60 -4.02 -3.57 11.20
N ALA A 61 -4.36 -4.12 10.03
CA ALA A 61 -3.47 -4.12 8.87
C ALA A 61 -3.42 -2.76 8.14
N ALA A 62 -4.54 -2.03 8.11
CA ALA A 62 -4.63 -0.74 7.43
C ALA A 62 -4.05 0.42 8.26
N LEU A 63 -4.10 0.34 9.60
CA LEU A 63 -3.56 1.35 10.51
C LEU A 63 -2.10 1.74 10.20
N PRO A 64 -1.13 0.81 10.08
CA PRO A 64 0.24 1.17 9.77
C PRO A 64 0.38 1.77 8.36
N LEU A 65 -0.42 1.32 7.39
CA LEU A 65 -0.44 1.89 6.03
C LEU A 65 -0.94 3.34 6.03
N VAL A 66 -2.00 3.63 6.77
CA VAL A 66 -2.55 4.99 6.91
C VAL A 66 -1.55 5.89 7.63
N VAL A 67 -0.91 5.40 8.71
CA VAL A 67 0.14 6.14 9.40
C VAL A 67 1.31 6.42 8.46
N TRP A 68 1.73 5.45 7.65
CA TRP A 68 2.83 5.62 6.70
C TRP A 68 2.49 6.65 5.62
N VAL A 69 1.30 6.59 5.04
CA VAL A 69 0.81 7.59 4.07
C VAL A 69 0.70 8.97 4.73
N LEU A 70 0.22 9.05 5.97
CA LEU A 70 0.13 10.31 6.72
C LEU A 70 1.54 10.89 6.95
N VAL A 71 2.52 10.06 7.33
CA VAL A 71 3.92 10.46 7.47
C VAL A 71 4.49 10.95 6.13
N LEU A 72 4.15 10.32 5.01
CA LEU A 72 4.57 10.81 3.70
C LEU A 72 3.91 12.14 3.34
N VAL A 73 2.61 12.30 3.54
CA VAL A 73 1.88 13.53 3.19
C VAL A 73 2.26 14.69 4.11
N LEU A 74 2.31 14.49 5.43
CA LEU A 74 2.70 15.53 6.39
C LEU A 74 4.21 15.75 6.41
N GLY A 75 5.02 14.70 6.18
CA GLY A 75 6.46 14.80 6.01
C GLY A 75 6.87 15.44 4.68
N SER A 76 6.04 15.35 3.63
CA SER A 76 6.22 16.11 2.38
C SER A 76 5.87 17.60 2.53
N GLY A 77 5.21 17.98 3.63
CA GLY A 77 4.88 19.37 3.97
C GLY A 77 6.04 20.17 4.57
N ALA A 78 7.20 19.55 4.74
CA ALA A 78 8.45 20.25 4.93
C ALA A 78 9.48 19.62 4.00
N ALA A 79 9.72 20.27 2.86
CA ALA A 79 11.09 20.39 2.37
C ALA A 79 11.88 21.16 3.44
N ALA A 80 12.09 20.55 4.61
CA ALA A 80 13.16 20.92 5.50
C ALA A 80 14.41 20.66 4.66
N ALA A 81 15.12 21.74 4.35
CA ALA A 81 16.42 21.71 3.72
C ALA A 81 17.18 20.48 4.21
N ASP A 82 17.45 19.55 3.29
CA ASP A 82 18.39 18.48 3.55
C ASP A 82 19.74 19.18 3.72
N VAL A 83 20.09 19.43 4.98
CA VAL A 83 21.39 19.93 5.42
C VAL A 83 22.38 18.79 5.31
N ASP A 84 22.54 18.24 4.11
CA ASP A 84 23.63 17.33 3.73
C ASP A 84 23.94 17.45 2.22
N SER A 85 23.82 18.66 1.67
CA SER A 85 24.50 19.01 0.42
C SER A 85 25.91 19.47 0.77
N ALA A 86 26.85 18.54 0.62
CA ALA A 86 28.28 18.74 0.77
C ALA A 86 28.76 20.17 0.38
N GLY A 87 29.20 20.95 1.37
CA GLY A 87 30.19 22.02 1.19
C GLY A 87 29.74 23.41 0.75
N ALA A 88 28.45 23.69 0.56
CA ALA A 88 28.00 25.05 0.23
C ALA A 88 27.58 25.83 1.49
N THR A 89 28.46 26.70 2.00
CA THR A 89 28.10 27.64 3.07
C THR A 89 27.36 28.82 2.43
N PHE A 90 26.20 29.22 2.97
CA PHE A 90 25.44 30.36 2.48
C PHE A 90 24.97 31.25 3.63
N GLU A 91 24.88 32.56 3.39
CA GLU A 91 24.43 33.57 4.36
C GLU A 91 23.18 34.29 3.85
N TYR A 92 22.32 34.76 4.76
CA TYR A 92 21.16 35.56 4.38
C TYR A 92 21.37 37.04 4.66
N VAL A 93 21.16 37.87 3.65
CA VAL A 93 21.22 39.34 3.76
C VAL A 93 19.90 39.95 3.26
N THR A 94 19.46 41.01 3.94
CA THR A 94 18.31 41.81 3.54
C THR A 94 18.78 42.96 2.66
N VAL A 95 18.18 43.10 1.48
CA VAL A 95 18.49 44.17 0.51
C VAL A 95 18.05 45.53 1.07
N GLY A 96 18.96 46.50 1.10
CA GLY A 96 18.69 47.88 1.48
C GLY A 96 18.10 48.73 0.35
N GLN A 97 17.65 49.94 0.69
CA GLN A 97 17.22 50.93 -0.30
C GLN A 97 18.43 51.44 -1.08
N GLY A 98 18.47 51.17 -2.39
CA GLY A 98 19.59 51.57 -3.27
C GLY A 98 20.66 50.50 -3.45
N ASP A 99 20.53 49.35 -2.79
CA ASP A 99 21.39 48.20 -3.04
C ASP A 99 21.02 47.55 -4.38
N SER A 100 22.04 47.03 -5.07
CA SER A 100 21.89 46.27 -6.31
C SER A 100 22.62 44.94 -6.19
N LEU A 101 22.17 43.93 -6.93
CA LEU A 101 22.89 42.65 -6.97
C LEU A 101 24.33 42.80 -7.42
N TRP A 102 24.62 43.79 -8.27
CA TRP A 102 25.97 44.11 -8.67
C TRP A 102 26.85 44.53 -7.48
N ALA A 103 26.39 45.52 -6.70
CA ALA A 103 27.14 46.00 -5.54
C ALA A 103 27.28 44.94 -4.45
N ILE A 104 26.25 44.09 -4.27
CA ILE A 104 26.30 42.97 -3.33
C ILE A 104 27.32 41.92 -3.80
N ALA A 105 27.29 41.54 -5.08
CA ALA A 105 28.23 40.57 -5.63
C ALA A 105 29.69 41.06 -5.58
N GLU A 106 29.94 42.34 -5.90
CA GLU A 106 31.26 42.97 -5.81
C GLU A 106 31.78 43.02 -4.37
N ALA A 107 30.89 43.15 -3.38
CA ALA A 107 31.27 43.12 -1.97
C ALA A 107 31.64 41.71 -1.47
N ILE A 108 31.07 40.66 -2.05
CA ILE A 108 31.33 39.25 -1.68
C ILE A 108 32.66 38.78 -2.27
N ASP A 109 32.85 38.98 -3.58
CA ASP A 109 34.08 38.59 -4.28
C ASP A 109 34.56 39.70 -5.23
N PRO A 110 35.43 40.60 -4.75
CA PRO A 110 35.98 41.67 -5.58
C PRO A 110 37.07 41.20 -6.54
N SER A 111 37.57 39.96 -6.39
CA SER A 111 38.68 39.42 -7.19
C SER A 111 38.22 38.46 -8.29
N GLY A 112 37.03 37.87 -8.14
CA GLY A 112 36.40 36.99 -9.11
C GLY A 112 35.56 37.70 -10.16
N ASP A 113 34.86 36.91 -10.98
CA ASP A 113 33.92 37.44 -11.96
C ASP A 113 32.57 37.72 -11.30
N VAL A 114 32.28 39.01 -11.09
CA VAL A 114 31.01 39.51 -10.55
C VAL A 114 29.80 38.91 -11.28
N ARG A 115 29.89 38.66 -12.59
CA ARG A 115 28.77 38.09 -13.37
C ARG A 115 28.47 36.66 -12.99
N GLU A 116 29.48 35.88 -12.65
CA GLU A 116 29.31 34.50 -12.20
C GLU A 116 28.63 34.47 -10.83
N VAL A 117 29.05 35.35 -9.92
CA VAL A 117 28.45 35.52 -8.59
C VAL A 117 26.98 35.96 -8.69
N ILE A 118 26.65 36.94 -9.55
CA ILE A 118 25.26 37.35 -9.78
C ILE A 118 24.43 36.16 -10.31
N ALA A 119 24.95 35.42 -11.30
CA ALA A 119 24.25 34.27 -11.85
C ALA A 119 24.03 33.18 -10.78
N GLU A 120 24.98 33.00 -9.87
CA GLU A 120 24.84 32.11 -8.73
C GLU A 120 23.79 32.58 -7.73
N ILE A 121 23.80 33.87 -7.35
CA ILE A 121 22.80 34.46 -6.46
C ILE A 121 21.39 34.32 -7.07
N VAL A 122 21.24 34.59 -8.37
CA VAL A 122 19.97 34.44 -9.09
C VAL A 122 19.48 32.99 -9.04
N ARG A 123 20.35 32.02 -9.34
CA ARG A 123 20.02 30.59 -9.27
C ARG A 123 19.69 30.15 -7.84
N LEU A 124 20.45 30.59 -6.85
CA LEU A 124 20.30 30.22 -5.44
C LEU A 124 18.98 30.74 -4.85
N ASN A 125 18.56 31.94 -5.25
CA ASN A 125 17.33 32.58 -4.77
C ASN A 125 16.12 32.35 -5.66
N GLY A 126 16.28 31.69 -6.81
CA GLY A 126 15.21 31.48 -7.78
C GLY A 126 14.67 32.78 -8.36
N LEU A 127 15.53 33.77 -8.62
CA LEU A 127 15.12 35.03 -9.25
C LEU A 127 14.96 34.85 -10.76
N ASP A 128 14.00 35.56 -11.35
CA ASP A 128 13.80 35.56 -12.81
C ASP A 128 14.87 36.39 -13.54
N ASP A 129 15.40 37.43 -12.88
CA ASP A 129 16.43 38.32 -13.41
C ASP A 129 17.26 38.94 -12.26
N ALA A 130 18.27 39.74 -12.59
CA ALA A 130 19.15 40.40 -11.63
C ALA A 130 18.51 41.61 -10.90
N VAL A 131 17.18 41.71 -10.92
CA VAL A 131 16.41 42.79 -10.28
C VAL A 131 16.04 42.35 -8.86
N VAL A 132 16.30 43.23 -7.89
CA VAL A 132 16.00 43.00 -6.48
C VAL A 132 15.23 44.17 -5.89
N GLU A 133 14.31 43.86 -4.98
CA GLU A 133 13.51 44.86 -4.28
C GLU A 133 14.06 45.16 -2.89
N PRO A 134 14.02 46.42 -2.42
CA PRO A 134 14.37 46.75 -1.05
C PRO A 134 13.51 45.97 -0.04
N GLY A 135 14.15 45.40 0.99
CA GLY A 135 13.52 44.55 1.99
C GLY A 135 13.44 43.07 1.59
N GLN A 136 13.83 42.70 0.37
CA GLN A 136 13.94 41.31 -0.06
C GLN A 136 15.08 40.60 0.68
N ARG A 137 14.84 39.37 1.11
CA ARG A 137 15.86 38.53 1.74
C ARG A 137 16.51 37.65 0.69
N LEU A 138 17.83 37.74 0.57
CA LEU A 138 18.64 36.98 -0.38
C LEU A 138 19.58 36.04 0.36
N ALA A 139 19.67 34.80 -0.11
CA ALA A 139 20.74 33.88 0.18
C ALA A 139 21.95 34.21 -0.70
N LEU A 140 23.11 34.37 -0.08
CA LEU A 140 24.36 34.69 -0.74
C LEU A 140 25.30 33.48 -0.66
N PRO A 141 26.01 33.13 -1.74
CA PRO A 141 27.06 32.13 -1.67
C PRO A 141 28.21 32.68 -0.82
N LEU A 142 28.66 31.92 0.18
CA LEU A 142 29.89 32.24 0.89
C LEU A 142 31.04 31.66 0.07
N ALA A 143 31.63 32.51 -0.79
CA ALA A 143 32.85 32.16 -1.51
C ALA A 143 33.97 31.86 -0.48
N PRO A 144 34.76 30.78 -0.66
CA PRO A 144 35.88 30.45 0.21
C PRO A 144 37.10 31.37 0.04
#